data_AF-A0A4U0X7F1-F1
#
_entry.id   AF-A0A4U0X7F1-F1
#
_cell.length_a   1.000
_cell.length_b   1.000
_cell.length_c   1.000
_cell.angle_alpha   90.00
_cell.angle_beta   90.00
_cell.angle_gamma   90.00
#
_symmetry.space_group_name_H-M   'P 1'
#
loop_
_entity.id
_entity.type
_entity.pdbx_description
1 polymer ?
#
loop_
_entity_poly.entity_id
_entity_poly.type
_entity_poly.pdbx_seq_one_letter_code
_entity_poly.pdbx_strand_id
1 'polypeptide(L)'
;MSARQQALATEELLENILLLLPISDILIRAPLVSKTWRATVEGLPRLQQALFFMPVKGKPLRLFDTGWAEDEKNIHAYTVSANPWFHSIYDWA
;
A
#
# COMPACT_ATOMS: atom_id res chain seq x y z
N MET A 1 -10.43 -16.95 -24.26
CA MET A 1 -10.36 -16.08 -23.05
C MET A 1 -10.26 -14.64 -23.51
N SER A 2 -10.96 -13.72 -22.86
CA SER A 2 -10.84 -12.28 -23.15
C SER A 2 -9.57 -11.70 -22.52
N ALA A 3 -9.02 -10.62 -23.08
CA ALA A 3 -7.84 -9.93 -22.54
C ALA A 3 -8.02 -9.53 -21.06
N ARG A 4 -9.24 -9.16 -20.65
CA ARG A 4 -9.57 -8.84 -19.25
C ARG A 4 -9.41 -10.04 -18.32
N GLN A 5 -9.92 -11.20 -18.72
CA GLN A 5 -9.82 -12.42 -17.91
C GLN A 5 -8.36 -12.87 -17.77
N GLN A 6 -7.57 -12.67 -18.83
CA GLN A 6 -6.15 -12.98 -18.81
C GLN A 6 -5.38 -12.05 -17.87
N ALA A 7 -5.65 -10.74 -17.92
CA ALA A 7 -5.05 -9.78 -17.00
C ALA A 7 -5.39 -10.08 -15.52
N LEU A 8 -6.64 -10.47 -15.23
CA LEU A 8 -7.06 -10.84 -13.87
C LEU A 8 -6.55 -12.22 -13.41
N ALA A 9 -6.07 -13.05 -14.32
CA ALA A 9 -5.47 -14.36 -14.02
C ALA A 9 -3.96 -14.26 -13.78
N THR A 10 -3.31 -13.18 -14.23
CA THR A 10 -1.90 -12.92 -13.99
C THR A 10 -1.72 -12.15 -12.68
N GLU A 11 -1.07 -12.76 -11.70
CA GLU A 11 -0.93 -12.18 -10.34
C GLU A 11 -0.22 -10.82 -10.34
N GLU A 12 0.79 -10.62 -11.18
CA GLU A 12 1.54 -9.36 -11.30
C GLU A 12 0.67 -8.21 -11.82
N LEU A 13 -0.21 -8.50 -12.78
CA LEU A 13 -1.14 -7.52 -13.33
C LEU A 13 -2.26 -7.23 -12.34
N LEU A 14 -2.75 -8.26 -11.65
CA LEU A 14 -3.73 -8.12 -10.58
C LEU A 14 -3.17 -7.27 -9.43
N GLU A 15 -1.92 -7.50 -9.01
CA GLU A 15 -1.25 -6.69 -7.99
C GLU A 15 -1.23 -5.21 -8.36
N ASN A 16 -0.82 -4.90 -9.59
CA ASN A 16 -0.76 -3.51 -10.05
C ASN A 16 -2.16 -2.86 -10.12
N ILE A 17 -3.20 -3.61 -10.48
CA ILE A 17 -4.59 -3.11 -10.42
C ILE A 17 -5.00 -2.83 -8.97
N LEU A 18 -4.70 -3.75 -8.05
CA LEU A 18 -5.05 -3.62 -6.63
C LEU A 18 -4.34 -2.44 -5.97
N LEU A 19 -3.08 -2.17 -6.33
CA LEU A 19 -2.32 -1.01 -5.82
C LEU A 19 -2.91 0.34 -6.22
N LEU A 20 -3.74 0.39 -7.26
CA LEU A 20 -4.44 1.61 -7.69
C LEU A 20 -5.77 1.81 -6.97
N LEU A 21 -6.24 0.83 -6.20
CA LEU A 21 -7.51 0.92 -5.48
C LEU A 21 -7.34 1.60 -4.11
N PRO A 22 -8.40 2.24 -3.60
CA PRO A 22 -8.42 2.71 -2.21
C PRO A 22 -8.18 1.54 -1.23
N ILE A 23 -7.49 1.83 -0.13
CA ILE A 23 -7.19 0.83 0.92
C ILE A 23 -8.45 0.07 1.38
N SER A 24 -9.58 0.77 1.51
CA SER A 24 -10.86 0.15 1.89
C SER A 24 -11.30 -0.94 0.91
N ASP A 25 -11.11 -0.71 -0.39
CA ASP A 25 -11.50 -1.65 -1.41
C ASP A 25 -10.55 -2.85 -1.46
N ILE A 26 -9.26 -2.64 -1.21
CA ILE A 26 -8.26 -3.71 -1.10
C ILE A 26 -8.56 -4.61 0.10
N LEU A 27 -8.91 -4.05 1.27
CA LEU A 27 -9.12 -4.83 2.49
C LEU A 27 -10.50 -5.49 2.55
N ILE A 28 -11.54 -4.83 2.02
CA ILE A 28 -12.93 -5.28 2.20
C ILE A 28 -13.46 -5.94 0.92
N ARG A 29 -13.28 -5.32 -0.25
CA ARG A 29 -13.95 -5.77 -1.48
C ARG A 29 -13.15 -6.81 -2.25
N ALA A 30 -11.85 -6.59 -2.45
CA ALA A 30 -10.98 -7.46 -3.23
C ALA A 30 -10.96 -8.92 -2.73
N PRO A 31 -10.86 -9.23 -1.42
CA PRO A 31 -10.81 -10.60 -0.92
C PRO A 31 -12.14 -11.36 -1.03
N LEU A 32 -13.23 -10.67 -1.38
CA LEU A 32 -14.56 -11.24 -1.58
C LEU A 32 -14.81 -11.65 -3.04
N VAL A 33 -14.00 -11.19 -3.99
CA VAL A 33 -14.17 -11.48 -5.43
C VAL A 33 -13.84 -12.93 -5.75
N SER A 34 -12.70 -13.43 -5.27
CA SER A 34 -12.27 -14.81 -5.46
C SER A 34 -11.17 -15.22 -4.47
N LYS A 35 -10.91 -16.53 -4.37
CA LYS A 35 -9.79 -17.06 -3.58
C LYS A 35 -8.44 -16.57 -4.09
N THR A 36 -8.28 -16.43 -5.41
CA THR A 36 -7.05 -15.91 -6.03
C THR A 36 -6.80 -14.48 -5.60
N TRP A 37 -7.82 -13.62 -5.63
CA TRP A 37 -7.68 -12.22 -5.21
C TRP A 37 -7.29 -12.10 -3.73
N ARG A 38 -7.90 -12.91 -2.87
CA ARG A 38 -7.50 -12.98 -1.46
C ARG A 38 -6.04 -13.40 -1.30
N ALA A 39 -5.63 -14.46 -1.99
CA ALA A 39 -4.24 -14.94 -1.95
C ALA A 39 -3.26 -13.88 -2.46
N THR A 40 -3.61 -13.11 -3.49
CA THR A 40 -2.79 -11.99 -3.99
C THR A 40 -2.67 -10.87 -2.96
N VAL A 41 -3.78 -10.47 -2.31
CA VAL A 41 -3.76 -9.44 -1.26
C VAL A 41 -2.90 -9.85 -0.08
N GLU A 42 -3.04 -11.09 0.39
CA GLU A 42 -2.33 -11.60 1.58
C GLU A 42 -0.87 -11.99 1.29
N GLY A 43 -0.58 -12.47 0.08
CA GLY A 43 0.70 -13.08 -0.25
C GLY A 43 1.76 -12.12 -0.79
N LEU A 44 1.36 -11.01 -1.41
CA LEU A 44 2.31 -10.18 -2.14
C LEU A 44 2.94 -9.07 -1.29
N PRO A 45 4.29 -9.00 -1.23
CA PRO A 45 5.03 -8.02 -0.44
C PRO A 45 4.66 -6.56 -0.70
N ARG A 46 4.43 -6.14 -1.96
CA ARG A 46 4.16 -4.73 -2.27
C ARG A 46 2.78 -4.32 -1.76
N LEU A 47 1.79 -5.20 -1.84
CA LEU A 47 0.46 -4.98 -1.25
C LEU A 47 0.52 -4.90 0.27
N GLN A 48 1.28 -5.79 0.92
CA GLN A 48 1.47 -5.74 2.36
C GLN A 48 2.18 -4.45 2.81
N GLN A 49 3.13 -3.94 2.02
CA GLN A 49 3.74 -2.63 2.23
C GLN A 49 2.77 -1.49 2.01
N ALA A 50 1.98 -1.55 0.94
CA ALA A 50 0.95 -0.56 0.63
C ALA A 50 -0.14 -0.49 1.72
N LEU A 51 -0.40 -1.59 2.41
CA LEU A 51 -1.35 -1.70 3.52
C LEU A 51 -0.71 -1.41 4.88
N PHE A 52 0.57 -1.04 4.93
CA PHE A 52 1.33 -0.81 6.16
C PHE A 52 1.46 -2.04 7.08
N PHE A 53 1.20 -3.24 6.56
CA PHE A 53 1.39 -4.51 7.29
C PHE A 53 2.83 -5.00 7.23
N MET A 54 3.62 -4.51 6.27
CA MET A 54 5.04 -4.81 6.14
C MET A 54 5.85 -3.54 5.89
N PRO A 55 7.03 -3.37 6.51
CA PRO A 55 7.88 -2.22 6.22
C PRO A 55 8.44 -2.26 4.79
N VAL A 56 8.61 -1.08 4.19
CA VAL A 56 9.40 -0.92 2.96
C VAL A 56 10.88 -1.05 3.32
N LYS A 57 11.65 -1.81 2.52
CA LYS A 57 13.10 -1.89 2.71
C LYS A 57 13.71 -0.51 2.48
N GLY A 58 14.33 0.06 3.50
CA GLY A 58 14.94 1.39 3.44
C GLY A 58 15.37 1.89 4.82
N LYS A 59 16.02 3.06 4.85
CA LYS A 59 16.31 3.72 6.12
C LYS A 59 15.00 4.29 6.69
N PRO A 60 14.76 4.19 8.01
CA PRO A 60 13.60 4.81 8.63
C PRO A 60 13.61 6.32 8.32
N LEU A 61 12.49 6.84 7.81
CA LEU A 61 12.30 8.28 7.70
C LEU A 61 12.17 8.82 9.11
N ARG A 62 13.12 9.67 9.50
CA ARG A 62 13.05 10.39 10.76
C ARG A 62 12.18 11.61 10.49
N LEU A 63 11.13 11.80 11.29
CA LEU A 63 10.25 12.98 11.22
C LEU A 63 11.03 14.32 11.20
N PHE A 64 12.25 14.33 11.76
CA PHE A 64 13.18 15.46 11.77
C PHE A 64 13.71 15.91 10.39
N ASP A 65 13.48 15.15 9.31
CA ASP A 65 13.84 15.59 7.95
C ASP A 65 12.83 16.61 7.37
N THR A 66 11.70 16.82 8.05
CA THR A 66 10.79 17.93 7.81
C THR A 66 11.03 18.96 8.91
N GLY A 67 11.43 20.20 8.56
CA GLY A 67 11.88 21.25 9.50
C GLY A 67 10.83 21.79 10.49
N TRP A 68 9.86 20.98 10.91
CA TRP A 68 8.77 21.31 11.83
C TRP A 68 9.02 20.83 13.27
N ALA A 69 10.15 20.17 13.54
CA ALA A 69 10.41 19.47 14.80
C ALA A 69 11.47 20.14 15.67
N GLU A 70 11.52 21.48 15.70
CA GLU A 70 12.45 22.19 16.59
C GLU A 70 11.99 22.25 18.05
N ASP A 71 10.70 22.02 18.36
CA ASP A 71 10.16 22.48 19.65
C ASP A 71 9.66 21.41 20.63
N GLU A 72 9.83 20.12 20.39
CA GLU A 72 9.36 19.11 21.34
C GLU A 72 10.46 18.15 21.79
N LYS A 73 10.93 18.39 23.02
CA LYS A 73 11.77 17.52 23.87
C LYS A 73 11.07 16.20 24.24
N ASN A 74 10.38 15.56 23.31
CA ASN A 74 9.66 14.31 23.55
C ASN A 74 9.84 13.36 22.37
N ILE A 75 11.04 12.80 22.25
CA ILE A 75 11.51 12.07 21.08
C ILE A 75 11.06 10.60 21.12
N HIS A 76 9.75 10.35 21.22
CA HIS A 76 9.21 9.10 20.69
C HIS A 76 9.19 9.25 19.18
N ALA A 77 10.32 8.93 18.54
CA ALA A 77 10.50 9.01 17.10
C ALA A 77 9.59 7.98 16.40
N TYR A 78 8.33 8.34 16.18
CA TYR A 78 7.42 7.54 15.37
C TYR A 78 7.93 7.56 13.93
N THR A 79 8.44 6.42 13.48
CA THR A 79 8.88 6.24 12.10
C THR A 79 7.64 6.12 11.23
N VAL A 80 7.28 7.18 10.51
CA VAL A 80 6.26 7.09 9.45
C VAL A 80 7.01 6.76 8.17
N SER A 81 6.99 5.50 7.74
CA SER A 81 7.43 5.18 6.39
C SER A 81 6.49 5.86 5.40
N ALA A 82 6.99 6.81 4.61
CA ALA A 82 6.24 7.34 3.48
C ALA A 82 5.96 6.15 2.55
N ASN A 83 4.69 5.77 2.44
CA ASN A 83 4.28 4.66 1.62
C ASN A 83 4.23 5.12 0.17
N PRO A 84 5.13 4.65 -0.71
CA PRO A 84 5.21 5.12 -2.10
C PRO A 84 3.99 4.75 -2.93
N TRP A 85 3.13 3.87 -2.40
CA TRP A 85 1.89 3.41 -3.03
C TRP A 85 0.66 4.20 -2.55
N PHE A 86 0.81 5.05 -1.53
CA PHE A 86 -0.29 5.84 -1.00
C PHE A 86 -0.42 7.14 -1.78
N HIS A 87 -1.34 7.17 -2.74
CA HIS A 87 -1.81 8.40 -3.36
C HIS A 87 -2.93 8.99 -2.49
N SER A 88 -2.83 10.28 -2.18
CA SER A 88 -3.82 10.96 -1.36
C SER A 88 -5.17 10.90 -2.05
N ILE A 89 -6.26 10.72 -1.29
CA ILE A 89 -7.63 10.81 -1.82
C ILE A 89 -7.94 12.19 -2.43
N TYR A 90 -7.06 13.17 -2.24
CA TYR A 90 -7.11 14.51 -2.80
C TYR A 90 -6.35 14.66 -4.13
N ASP A 91 -5.60 13.65 -4.59
CA ASP A 91 -4.80 13.72 -5.84
C ASP A 91 -5.66 13.53 -7.11
N TRP A 92 -6.98 13.35 -6.95
CA TRP A 92 -7.95 13.13 -8.04
C TRP A 92 -8.93 14.31 -8.22
N ALA A 93 -8.59 15.50 -7.73
CA ALA A 93 -9.36 16.73 -7.90
C ALA A 93 -8.86 17.58 -9.08
#